data_AF-N4X3V2-F1
#
_entry.id   AF-N4X3V2-F1
#
_cell.length_a   1.000
_cell.length_b   1.000
_cell.length_c   1.000
_cell.angle_alpha   90.00
_cell.angle_beta   90.00
_cell.angle_gamma   90.00
#
_symmetry.space_group_name_H-M   'P 1'
#
loop_
_entity.id
_entity.type
_entity.pdbx_description
1 polymer ?
#
loop_
_entity_poly.entity_id
_entity_poly.type
_entity_poly.pdbx_seq_one_letter_code
_entity_poly.pdbx_strand_id
1 'polypeptide(L)'
;MALNANAVETPLTSEQRRELIQKLWPHLQKPPSSDNDLHGWQAYFQHYSDEVRSAIESDGGVNTTVRMHEDVIAIASSLEQRVAKHVIKKELFLLDTQNRSSAEKERMAEGSIKLVVRLLYMVDIGPVSQNHIPSLTYVPWVEEKYDVGTVLSQHFQKSKEDAGKVRFDSKFSAYNLERLAGVKIVWTNNLADHLRLVEDDTKLCIFHQTTFLKSQDGTAIPEGLAEETLRTLALLFPSRSKDRDAQKWLRSKLSDKKNSVRLDSDLLNIASLRLLDRKAEKFEYWRSELLTLKEIFDEPRPTSMRRLWHDRRNKVQWATFWVAMLILGLTIFFGLVQSIEGALQVEKAYHPVQ
;
A
#
# COMPACT_ATOMS: atom_id res chain seq x y z
N MET A 1 -26.33 -21.07 7.66
CA MET A 1 -25.64 -22.33 7.34
C MET A 1 -24.28 -22.19 7.97
N ALA A 2 -23.92 -22.98 8.98
CA ALA A 2 -22.81 -22.64 9.89
C ALA A 2 -21.47 -22.48 9.14
N LEU A 3 -20.64 -21.54 9.59
CA LEU A 3 -19.27 -21.31 9.14
C LEU A 3 -18.29 -22.44 9.54
N ASN A 4 -18.83 -23.60 9.94
CA ASN A 4 -18.14 -24.83 10.42
C ASN A 4 -17.32 -25.52 9.30
N ALA A 5 -16.57 -24.75 8.53
CA ALA A 5 -15.67 -25.22 7.50
C ALA A 5 -14.23 -25.01 7.96
N ASN A 6 -13.37 -25.97 7.64
CA ASN A 6 -11.93 -25.81 7.79
C ASN A 6 -11.50 -24.56 7.02
N ALA A 7 -10.77 -23.67 7.70
CA ALA A 7 -10.44 -22.35 7.18
C ALA A 7 -9.52 -22.39 5.93
N VAL A 8 -8.98 -23.58 5.60
CA VAL A 8 -8.08 -23.84 4.48
C VAL A 8 -8.75 -24.58 3.32
N GLU A 9 -9.70 -25.49 3.57
CA GLU A 9 -10.07 -26.53 2.59
C GLU A 9 -11.21 -26.16 1.62
N THR A 10 -11.90 -25.03 1.81
CA THR A 10 -13.00 -24.64 0.91
C THR A 10 -13.07 -23.13 0.66
N PRO A 11 -13.28 -22.67 -0.59
CA PRO A 11 -13.60 -21.28 -0.83
C PRO A 11 -14.98 -20.98 -0.23
N LEU A 12 -15.02 -20.03 0.71
CA LEU A 12 -16.27 -19.55 1.31
C LEU A 12 -17.29 -19.20 0.23
N THR A 13 -18.52 -19.71 0.38
CA THR A 13 -19.66 -19.35 -0.48
C THR A 13 -20.00 -17.87 -0.31
N SER A 14 -20.76 -17.29 -1.25
CA SER A 14 -21.18 -15.89 -1.14
C SER A 14 -21.94 -15.60 0.17
N GLU A 15 -22.74 -16.54 0.65
CA GLU A 15 -23.46 -16.43 1.93
C GLU A 15 -22.51 -16.45 3.12
N GLN A 16 -21.57 -17.40 3.16
CA GLN A 16 -20.58 -17.50 4.23
C GLN A 16 -19.67 -16.27 4.26
N ARG A 17 -19.31 -15.73 3.10
CA ARG A 17 -18.55 -14.47 2.99
C ARG A 17 -19.31 -13.29 3.57
N ARG A 18 -20.62 -13.16 3.28
CA ARG A 18 -21.47 -12.11 3.88
C ARG A 18 -21.55 -12.27 5.39
N GLU A 19 -21.77 -13.49 5.87
CA GLU A 19 -21.81 -13.81 7.30
C GLU A 19 -20.48 -13.48 7.99
N LEU A 20 -19.35 -13.82 7.37
CA LEU A 20 -18.02 -13.51 7.88
C LEU A 20 -17.80 -12.00 8.04
N ILE A 21 -18.11 -11.20 7.01
CA ILE A 21 -17.99 -9.73 7.07
C ILE A 21 -18.85 -9.16 8.19
N GLN A 22 -20.11 -9.61 8.29
CA GLN A 22 -21.04 -9.15 9.32
C GLN A 22 -20.57 -9.51 10.73
N LYS A 23 -19.91 -10.66 10.91
CA LYS A 23 -19.39 -11.09 12.22
C LYS A 23 -18.07 -10.45 12.60
N LEU A 24 -17.22 -10.13 11.63
CA LEU A 24 -15.96 -9.42 11.88
C LEU A 24 -16.19 -7.94 12.18
N TRP A 25 -17.17 -7.32 11.51
CA TRP A 25 -17.55 -5.92 11.72
C TRP A 25 -19.07 -5.80 11.89
N PRO A 26 -19.61 -6.09 13.09
CA PRO A 26 -21.06 -6.03 13.33
C PRO A 26 -21.63 -4.61 13.22
N HIS A 27 -20.79 -3.58 13.35
CA HIS A 27 -21.20 -2.17 13.29
C HIS A 27 -21.12 -1.55 11.88
N LEU A 28 -20.86 -2.34 10.84
CA LEU A 28 -20.83 -1.84 9.45
C LEU A 28 -22.13 -1.11 9.11
N GLN A 29 -22.01 0.15 8.70
CA GLN A 29 -23.17 0.95 8.26
C GLN A 29 -23.84 0.37 7.00
N LYS A 30 -23.05 -0.29 6.14
CA LYS A 30 -23.49 -0.89 4.88
C LYS A 30 -22.82 -2.26 4.67
N PRO A 31 -23.31 -3.31 5.35
CA PRO A 31 -22.82 -4.65 5.10
C PRO A 31 -23.15 -5.08 3.66
N PRO A 32 -22.34 -5.96 3.04
CA PRO A 32 -22.59 -6.42 1.68
C PRO A 32 -23.91 -7.20 1.63
N SER A 33 -24.91 -6.67 0.93
CA SER A 33 -26.24 -7.27 0.80
C SER A 33 -26.45 -7.96 -0.55
N SER A 34 -25.71 -7.53 -1.57
CA SER A 34 -25.73 -8.13 -2.92
C SER A 34 -24.39 -8.78 -3.30
N ASP A 35 -24.41 -9.62 -4.34
CA ASP A 35 -23.18 -10.19 -4.90
C ASP A 35 -22.27 -9.13 -5.54
N ASN A 36 -22.84 -8.02 -6.00
CA ASN A 36 -22.07 -6.88 -6.50
C ASN A 36 -21.31 -6.17 -5.37
N ASP A 37 -21.94 -5.98 -4.21
CA ASP A 37 -21.25 -5.42 -3.04
C ASP A 37 -20.11 -6.34 -2.59
N LEU A 38 -20.38 -7.65 -2.60
CA LEU A 38 -19.39 -8.67 -2.26
C LEU A 38 -18.19 -8.69 -3.23
N HIS A 39 -18.39 -8.30 -4.48
CA HIS A 39 -17.31 -8.18 -5.46
C HIS A 39 -16.27 -7.12 -5.06
N GLY A 40 -16.68 -6.01 -4.42
CA GLY A 40 -15.76 -5.00 -3.89
C GLY A 40 -14.82 -5.57 -2.82
N TRP A 41 -15.29 -6.52 -2.02
CA TRP A 41 -14.52 -7.18 -0.96
C TRP A 41 -13.56 -8.27 -1.46
N GLN A 42 -13.44 -8.49 -2.77
CA GLN A 42 -12.63 -9.59 -3.29
C GLN A 42 -11.13 -9.44 -2.97
N ALA A 43 -10.62 -8.21 -2.91
CA ALA A 43 -9.25 -7.92 -2.48
C ALA A 43 -9.03 -8.30 -1.01
N TYR A 44 -10.00 -8.00 -0.14
CA TYR A 44 -9.97 -8.40 1.25
C TYR A 44 -10.06 -9.93 1.41
N PHE A 45 -10.99 -10.61 0.73
CA PHE A 45 -11.11 -12.07 0.85
C PHE A 45 -9.89 -12.83 0.36
N GLN A 46 -9.17 -12.29 -0.64
CA GLN A 46 -7.89 -12.85 -1.06
C GLN A 46 -6.87 -12.73 0.08
N HIS A 47 -6.69 -11.53 0.64
CA HIS A 47 -5.81 -11.31 1.78
C HIS A 47 -6.17 -12.20 2.98
N TYR A 48 -7.46 -12.27 3.34
CA TYR A 48 -7.96 -13.12 4.41
C TYR A 48 -7.57 -14.59 4.20
N SER A 49 -7.83 -15.10 3.00
CA SER A 49 -7.53 -16.51 2.67
C SER A 49 -6.03 -16.79 2.71
N ASP A 50 -5.21 -15.84 2.27
CA ASP A 50 -3.75 -16.00 2.22
C ASP A 50 -3.12 -15.95 3.62
N GLU A 51 -3.58 -15.04 4.50
CA GLU A 51 -3.13 -14.97 5.90
C GLU A 51 -3.54 -16.21 6.70
N VAL A 52 -4.79 -16.65 6.57
CA VAL A 52 -5.28 -17.86 7.24
C VAL A 52 -4.53 -19.09 6.75
N ARG A 53 -4.36 -19.24 5.43
CA ARG A 53 -3.60 -20.35 4.85
C ARG A 53 -2.15 -20.32 5.34
N SER A 54 -1.50 -19.16 5.29
CA SER A 54 -0.14 -19.02 5.79
C SER A 54 -0.05 -19.41 7.26
N ALA A 55 -0.95 -18.93 8.12
CA ALA A 55 -0.90 -19.25 9.55
C ALA A 55 -1.14 -20.73 9.89
N ILE A 56 -2.00 -21.42 9.12
CA ILE A 56 -2.35 -22.83 9.38
C ILE A 56 -1.40 -23.80 8.70
N GLU A 57 -0.98 -23.53 7.46
CA GLU A 57 -0.11 -24.42 6.69
C GLU A 57 1.38 -24.18 6.95
N SER A 58 1.80 -22.93 7.20
CA SER A 58 3.21 -22.63 7.44
C SER A 58 3.64 -23.21 8.78
N ASP A 59 4.80 -23.87 8.78
CA ASP A 59 5.34 -24.61 9.93
C ASP A 59 4.35 -25.65 10.52
N GLY A 60 3.37 -26.13 9.75
CA GLY A 60 2.35 -27.08 10.23
C GLY A 60 1.38 -26.52 11.28
N GLY A 61 1.18 -25.19 11.31
CA GLY A 61 0.20 -24.55 12.19
C GLY A 61 0.62 -24.52 13.66
N VAL A 62 1.91 -24.68 13.95
CA VAL A 62 2.50 -24.68 15.31
C VAL A 62 2.50 -23.31 15.97
N ASN A 63 2.17 -22.26 15.22
CA ASN A 63 2.18 -20.87 15.65
C ASN A 63 0.78 -20.28 15.88
N THR A 64 -0.29 -21.05 15.67
CA THR A 64 -1.67 -20.55 15.84
C THR A 64 -2.59 -21.62 16.39
N THR A 65 -3.56 -21.23 17.23
CA THR A 65 -4.69 -22.05 17.67
C THR A 65 -5.84 -22.10 16.65
N VAL A 66 -5.88 -21.17 15.69
CA VAL A 66 -6.97 -21.05 14.71
C VAL A 66 -7.00 -22.25 13.75
N ARG A 67 -8.16 -22.88 13.59
CA ARG A 67 -8.40 -23.97 12.62
C ARG A 67 -9.67 -23.75 11.78
N MET A 68 -10.67 -23.08 12.35
CA MET A 68 -11.95 -22.78 11.70
C MET A 68 -12.17 -21.27 11.62
N HIS A 69 -13.11 -20.84 10.76
CA HIS A 69 -13.50 -19.44 10.67
C HIS A 69 -14.16 -18.95 11.98
N GLU A 70 -14.82 -19.84 12.73
CA GLU A 70 -15.34 -19.57 14.07
C GLU A 70 -14.27 -19.10 15.05
N ASP A 71 -13.06 -19.69 14.99
CA ASP A 71 -11.97 -19.32 15.90
C ASP A 71 -11.53 -17.87 15.65
N VAL A 72 -11.48 -17.48 14.37
CA VAL A 72 -11.19 -16.10 13.97
C VAL A 72 -12.26 -15.16 14.51
N ILE A 73 -13.53 -15.52 14.36
CA ILE A 73 -14.66 -14.70 14.82
C ILE A 73 -14.65 -14.56 16.35
N ALA A 74 -14.37 -15.64 17.10
CA ALA A 74 -14.34 -15.60 18.55
C ALA A 74 -13.26 -14.65 19.08
N ILE A 75 -12.06 -14.71 18.51
CA ILE A 75 -10.97 -13.79 18.86
C ILE A 75 -11.31 -12.36 18.38
N ALA A 76 -11.88 -12.19 17.19
CA ALA A 76 -12.28 -10.88 16.66
C ALA A 76 -13.29 -10.19 17.57
N SER A 77 -14.29 -10.92 18.08
CA SER A 77 -15.26 -10.38 19.03
C SER A 77 -14.61 -9.93 20.33
N SER A 78 -13.60 -10.67 20.82
CA SER A 78 -12.85 -10.28 22.03
C SER A 78 -12.03 -9.00 21.81
N LEU A 79 -11.42 -8.85 20.63
CA LEU A 79 -10.67 -7.65 20.25
C LEU A 79 -11.58 -6.43 20.10
N GLU A 80 -12.76 -6.60 19.49
CA GLU A 80 -13.77 -5.56 19.34
C GLU A 80 -14.29 -5.06 20.70
N GLN A 81 -14.48 -5.97 21.66
CA GLN A 81 -14.84 -5.65 23.04
C GLN A 81 -13.72 -4.97 23.86
N ARG A 82 -12.60 -4.60 23.22
CA ARG A 82 -11.45 -3.93 23.84
C ARG A 82 -10.85 -4.75 25.00
N VAL A 83 -10.90 -6.08 24.88
CA VAL A 83 -10.28 -6.98 25.86
C VAL A 83 -8.75 -6.91 25.75
N ALA A 84 -8.07 -6.87 26.90
CA ALA A 84 -6.61 -6.82 26.96
C ALA A 84 -5.97 -8.13 26.47
N LYS A 85 -4.78 -8.03 25.85
CA LYS A 85 -4.09 -9.18 25.23
C LYS A 85 -3.96 -10.39 26.18
N HIS A 86 -3.54 -10.16 27.42
CA HIS A 86 -3.32 -11.23 28.39
C HIS A 86 -4.60 -12.00 28.76
N VAL A 87 -5.77 -11.34 28.70
CA VAL A 87 -7.06 -11.99 28.98
C VAL A 87 -7.43 -12.92 27.83
N ILE A 88 -7.28 -12.45 26.58
CA ILE A 88 -7.51 -13.28 25.38
C ILE A 88 -6.59 -14.51 25.39
N LYS A 89 -5.30 -14.32 25.73
CA LYS A 89 -4.36 -15.45 25.88
C LYS A 89 -4.84 -16.47 26.92
N LYS A 90 -5.28 -15.99 28.08
CA LYS A 90 -5.78 -16.86 29.17
C LYS A 90 -6.99 -17.68 28.71
N GLU A 91 -7.91 -17.07 27.97
CA GLU A 91 -9.06 -17.78 27.39
C GLU A 91 -8.62 -18.86 26.40
N LEU A 92 -7.68 -18.54 25.50
CA LEU A 92 -7.12 -19.51 24.56
C LEU A 92 -6.39 -20.67 25.26
N PHE A 93 -5.76 -20.41 26.41
CA PHE A 93 -5.10 -21.47 27.20
C PHE A 93 -6.09 -22.45 27.83
N LEU A 94 -7.28 -21.98 28.20
CA LEU A 94 -8.35 -22.81 28.76
C LEU A 94 -8.98 -23.72 27.70
N LEU A 95 -8.93 -23.31 26.43
CA LEU A 95 -9.41 -24.10 25.30
C LEU A 95 -8.40 -25.17 24.84
N ASP A 96 -7.16 -25.17 25.36
CA ASP A 96 -6.17 -26.18 25.01
C ASP A 96 -6.49 -27.54 25.65
N THR A 97 -6.86 -28.50 24.81
CA THR A 97 -7.14 -29.89 25.21
C THR A 97 -5.95 -30.82 25.01
N GLN A 98 -4.85 -30.35 24.41
CA GLN A 98 -3.73 -31.18 23.97
C GLN A 98 -2.56 -31.25 24.97
N ASN A 99 -2.75 -30.76 26.21
CA ASN A 99 -1.72 -30.76 27.27
C ASN A 99 -0.37 -30.20 26.79
N ARG A 100 -0.40 -29.15 25.97
CA ARG A 100 0.81 -28.53 25.42
C ARG A 100 1.63 -27.86 26.51
N SER A 101 2.94 -27.70 26.28
CA SER A 101 3.79 -26.94 27.19
C SER A 101 3.36 -25.48 27.28
N SER A 102 3.68 -24.79 28.38
CA SER A 102 3.35 -23.37 28.55
C SER A 102 3.92 -22.50 27.44
N ALA A 103 5.13 -22.82 26.95
CA ALA A 103 5.77 -22.09 25.85
C ALA A 103 5.04 -22.27 24.52
N GLU A 104 4.52 -23.47 24.23
CA GLU A 104 3.73 -23.72 23.02
C GLU A 104 2.38 -23.01 23.08
N LYS A 105 1.70 -23.06 24.23
CA LYS A 105 0.45 -22.33 24.45
C LYS A 105 0.62 -20.85 24.21
N GLU A 106 1.66 -20.26 24.81
CA GLU A 106 2.02 -18.85 24.67
C GLU A 106 2.26 -18.47 23.21
N ARG A 107 3.10 -19.26 22.51
CA ARG A 107 3.40 -19.04 21.09
C ARG A 107 2.16 -19.10 20.21
N MET A 108 1.33 -20.13 20.39
CA MET A 108 0.12 -20.34 19.58
C MET A 108 -0.92 -19.25 19.84
N ALA A 109 -1.13 -18.86 21.09
CA ALA A 109 -2.07 -17.80 21.43
C ALA A 109 -1.62 -16.44 20.88
N GLU A 110 -0.33 -16.10 21.03
CA GLU A 110 0.23 -14.87 20.47
C GLU A 110 0.08 -14.84 18.95
N GLY A 111 0.36 -15.93 18.24
CA GLY A 111 0.20 -15.98 16.79
C GLY A 111 -1.26 -15.95 16.32
N SER A 112 -2.19 -16.57 17.05
CA SER A 112 -3.63 -16.42 16.80
C SER A 112 -4.09 -14.97 16.93
N ILE A 113 -3.70 -14.29 18.00
CA ILE A 113 -4.07 -12.88 18.22
C ILE A 113 -3.51 -12.02 17.08
N LYS A 114 -2.22 -12.19 16.73
CA LYS A 114 -1.59 -11.46 15.61
C LYS A 114 -2.30 -11.69 14.28
N LEU A 115 -2.62 -12.94 13.96
CA LEU A 115 -3.37 -13.30 12.75
C LEU A 115 -4.70 -12.55 12.73
N VAL A 116 -5.49 -12.64 13.80
CA VAL A 116 -6.83 -12.04 13.80
C VAL A 116 -6.77 -10.52 13.79
N VAL A 117 -5.75 -9.90 14.39
CA VAL A 117 -5.54 -8.46 14.23
C VAL A 117 -5.25 -8.07 12.78
N ARG A 118 -4.42 -8.83 12.06
CA ARG A 118 -4.16 -8.57 10.62
C ARG A 118 -5.45 -8.67 9.81
N LEU A 119 -6.27 -9.67 10.09
CA LEU A 119 -7.54 -9.87 9.40
C LEU A 119 -8.54 -8.75 9.70
N LEU A 120 -8.65 -8.33 10.96
CA LEU A 120 -9.68 -7.40 11.43
C LEU A 120 -9.34 -5.92 11.23
N TYR A 121 -8.07 -5.55 11.43
CA TYR A 121 -7.60 -4.16 11.39
C TYR A 121 -6.72 -3.86 10.17
N MET A 122 -6.33 -4.89 9.40
CA MET A 122 -5.41 -4.76 8.27
C MET A 122 -4.07 -4.11 8.68
N VAL A 123 -3.59 -4.44 9.87
CA VAL A 123 -2.35 -3.93 10.45
C VAL A 123 -1.50 -5.11 10.93
N ASP A 124 -0.23 -5.11 10.55
CA ASP A 124 0.72 -6.12 11.02
C ASP A 124 1.17 -5.82 12.45
N ILE A 125 0.80 -6.69 13.40
CA ILE A 125 1.33 -6.65 14.76
C ILE A 125 2.40 -7.73 14.95
N GLY A 126 3.60 -7.31 15.34
CA GLY A 126 4.76 -8.19 15.50
C GLY A 126 5.35 -8.74 14.17
N PRO A 127 6.58 -9.26 14.21
CA PRO A 127 7.23 -9.80 13.02
C PRO A 127 6.42 -10.96 12.43
N VAL A 128 6.14 -10.89 11.13
CA VAL A 128 5.61 -12.02 10.34
C VAL A 128 6.73 -13.05 10.22
N SER A 129 6.46 -14.30 10.56
CA SER A 129 7.41 -15.39 10.31
C SER A 129 7.58 -15.57 8.79
N GLN A 130 8.85 -15.53 8.35
CA GLN A 130 9.41 -16.04 7.09
C GLN A 130 9.41 -15.16 5.82
N ASN A 131 8.57 -14.13 5.66
CA ASN A 131 8.60 -13.24 4.47
C ASN A 131 8.92 -11.76 4.78
N HIS A 132 9.64 -11.51 5.88
CA HIS A 132 10.01 -10.16 6.28
C HIS A 132 10.94 -9.53 5.24
N ILE A 133 10.41 -8.58 4.45
CA ILE A 133 11.26 -7.56 3.84
C ILE A 133 11.79 -6.74 5.03
N PRO A 134 13.10 -6.67 5.27
CA PRO A 134 13.69 -6.00 6.45
C PRO A 134 13.27 -4.54 6.64
N SER A 135 12.75 -3.91 5.58
CA SER A 135 12.30 -2.51 5.57
C SER A 135 10.81 -2.32 5.89
N LEU A 136 10.00 -3.37 6.04
CA LEU A 136 8.58 -3.25 6.42
C LEU A 136 8.43 -3.28 7.95
N THR A 137 7.49 -2.50 8.49
CA THR A 137 7.31 -2.31 9.94
C THR A 137 6.09 -3.09 10.38
N TYR A 138 6.21 -3.64 11.58
CA TYR A 138 5.08 -4.11 12.34
C TYR A 138 4.85 -3.18 13.53
N VAL A 139 3.60 -3.08 13.97
CA VAL A 139 3.26 -2.39 15.21
C VAL A 139 3.67 -3.27 16.38
N PRO A 140 4.52 -2.78 17.31
CA PRO A 140 4.89 -3.56 18.48
C PRO A 140 3.74 -3.60 19.49
N TRP A 141 3.33 -4.81 19.91
CA TRP A 141 2.37 -5.01 21.00
C TRP A 141 3.04 -5.74 22.17
N VAL A 142 3.94 -5.02 22.85
CA VAL A 142 4.75 -5.55 23.97
C VAL A 142 3.92 -5.63 25.25
N GLU A 143 3.15 -4.59 25.54
CA GLU A 143 2.40 -4.46 26.79
C GLU A 143 1.09 -5.26 26.76
N GLU A 144 1.04 -6.38 27.48
CA GLU A 144 -0.10 -7.30 27.42
C GLU A 144 -1.37 -6.80 28.12
N LYS A 145 -1.24 -5.75 28.93
CA LYS A 145 -2.35 -5.08 29.61
C LYS A 145 -3.16 -4.19 28.67
N TYR A 146 -2.61 -3.79 27.53
CA TYR A 146 -3.30 -2.94 26.57
C TYR A 146 -4.17 -3.77 25.62
N ASP A 147 -5.31 -3.20 25.24
CA ASP A 147 -6.12 -3.65 24.12
C ASP A 147 -5.51 -3.18 22.78
N VAL A 148 -5.94 -3.82 21.69
CA VAL A 148 -5.43 -3.52 20.35
C VAL A 148 -5.69 -2.06 19.96
N GLY A 149 -6.82 -1.48 20.32
CA GLY A 149 -7.15 -0.12 19.92
C GLY A 149 -6.30 0.93 20.64
N THR A 150 -5.89 0.68 21.90
CA THR A 150 -4.86 1.49 22.58
C THR A 150 -3.53 1.43 21.83
N VAL A 151 -3.11 0.23 21.41
CA VAL A 151 -1.86 0.04 20.65
C VAL A 151 -1.91 0.77 19.30
N LEU A 152 -3.02 0.65 18.57
CA LEU A 152 -3.20 1.33 17.29
C LEU A 152 -3.22 2.86 17.46
N SER A 153 -3.87 3.37 18.51
CA SER A 153 -3.90 4.81 18.80
C SER A 153 -2.53 5.36 19.19
N GLN A 154 -1.71 4.57 19.87
CA GLN A 154 -0.33 4.92 20.20
C GLN A 154 0.59 4.91 18.97
N HIS A 155 0.33 4.02 18.02
CA HIS A 155 1.10 3.90 16.79
C HIS A 155 0.74 5.00 15.77
N PHE A 156 -0.54 5.15 15.47
CA PHE A 156 -1.05 6.16 14.53
C PHE A 156 -1.23 7.50 15.25
N GLN A 157 -0.11 8.21 15.45
CA GLN A 157 -0.14 9.54 16.02
C GLN A 157 -0.36 10.59 14.94
N LYS A 158 -1.14 11.62 15.27
CA LYS A 158 -1.25 12.80 14.42
C LYS A 158 0.11 13.49 14.33
N SER A 159 0.52 13.83 13.12
CA SER A 159 1.74 14.57 12.81
C SER A 159 1.77 15.91 13.55
N LYS A 160 2.90 16.13 14.22
CA LYS A 160 3.25 17.38 14.91
C LYS A 160 3.96 18.36 13.97
N GLU A 161 4.26 17.94 12.75
CA GLU A 161 4.96 18.74 11.77
C GLU A 161 4.05 19.87 11.28
N ASP A 162 4.63 21.06 11.15
CA ASP A 162 3.90 22.22 10.64
C ASP A 162 3.57 22.01 9.17
N ALA A 163 2.28 22.05 8.84
CA ALA A 163 1.81 21.97 7.46
C ALA A 163 2.27 23.19 6.62
N GLY A 164 2.59 24.31 7.28
CA GLY A 164 2.91 25.56 6.63
C GLY A 164 1.85 25.95 5.60
N LYS A 165 2.28 26.48 4.45
CA LYS A 165 1.41 26.77 3.30
C LYS A 165 1.50 25.69 2.21
N VAL A 166 1.94 24.48 2.58
CA VAL A 166 2.18 23.41 1.59
C VAL A 166 0.88 22.93 0.99
N ARG A 167 0.90 22.80 -0.34
CA ARG A 167 -0.23 22.34 -1.14
C ARG A 167 0.23 21.36 -2.21
N PHE A 168 -0.50 20.26 -2.33
CA PHE A 168 -0.24 19.26 -3.35
C PHE A 168 -0.90 19.67 -4.66
N ASP A 169 -0.09 19.91 -5.70
CA ASP A 169 -0.59 20.23 -7.04
C ASP A 169 -1.32 19.03 -7.67
N SER A 170 -2.13 19.31 -8.68
CA SER A 170 -2.72 18.34 -9.60
C SER A 170 -1.74 17.29 -10.16
N LYS A 171 -0.45 17.65 -10.32
CA LYS A 171 0.59 16.74 -10.80
C LYS A 171 1.13 15.79 -9.73
N PHE A 172 0.90 16.07 -8.45
CA PHE A 172 1.28 15.18 -7.36
C PHE A 172 0.33 13.98 -7.33
N SER A 173 0.74 12.89 -7.99
CA SER A 173 -0.03 11.65 -8.13
C SER A 173 0.91 10.44 -8.12
N ALA A 174 0.41 9.25 -7.79
CA ALA A 174 1.21 8.02 -7.80
C ALA A 174 1.83 7.74 -9.17
N TYR A 175 1.08 7.99 -10.25
CA TYR A 175 1.58 7.86 -11.62
C TYR A 175 2.79 8.78 -11.89
N ASN A 176 2.73 10.04 -11.46
CA ASN A 176 3.82 10.99 -11.67
C ASN A 176 4.96 10.79 -10.68
N LEU A 177 4.72 10.24 -9.48
CA LEU A 177 5.77 9.80 -8.57
C LEU A 177 6.61 8.68 -9.23
N GLU A 178 5.97 7.67 -9.82
CA GLU A 178 6.68 6.60 -10.54
C GLU A 178 7.38 7.12 -11.80
N ARG A 179 6.68 7.94 -12.60
CA ARG A 179 7.19 8.43 -13.89
C ARG A 179 8.27 9.49 -13.77
N LEU A 180 8.08 10.48 -12.90
CA LEU A 180 8.91 11.70 -12.84
C LEU A 180 9.91 11.64 -11.68
N ALA A 181 9.50 11.18 -10.49
CA ALA A 181 10.40 11.04 -9.34
C ALA A 181 11.11 9.66 -9.30
N GLY A 182 10.68 8.71 -10.13
CA GLY A 182 11.28 7.37 -10.18
C GLY A 182 10.94 6.48 -8.99
N VAL A 183 9.93 6.86 -8.20
CA VAL A 183 9.51 6.14 -6.99
C VAL A 183 8.51 5.06 -7.39
N LYS A 184 8.92 3.80 -7.29
CA LYS A 184 8.09 2.65 -7.69
C LYS A 184 6.98 2.42 -6.66
N ILE A 185 5.77 2.17 -7.13
CA ILE A 185 4.65 1.84 -6.24
C ILE A 185 4.69 0.37 -5.85
N VAL A 186 4.62 0.09 -4.55
CA VAL A 186 4.45 -1.23 -3.95
C VAL A 186 3.11 -1.26 -3.24
N TRP A 187 2.28 -2.24 -3.56
CA TRP A 187 0.96 -2.39 -2.94
C TRP A 187 1.08 -3.18 -1.65
N THR A 188 0.38 -2.74 -0.60
CA THR A 188 0.38 -3.40 0.70
C THR A 188 -1.04 -3.58 1.25
N ASN A 189 -1.26 -4.66 2.00
CA ASN A 189 -2.45 -4.87 2.83
C ASN A 189 -2.24 -4.42 4.27
N ASN A 190 -1.03 -3.96 4.64
CA ASN A 190 -0.71 -3.41 5.95
C ASN A 190 -0.90 -1.89 5.93
N LEU A 191 -1.89 -1.41 6.67
CA LEU A 191 -2.19 0.02 6.79
C LEU A 191 -1.02 0.80 7.41
N ALA A 192 -0.23 0.18 8.30
CA ALA A 192 0.92 0.82 8.93
C ALA A 192 2.05 1.15 7.94
N ASP A 193 2.09 0.52 6.77
CA ASP A 193 3.06 0.83 5.71
C ASP A 193 2.51 1.84 4.68
N HIS A 194 1.30 2.40 4.86
CA HIS A 194 0.77 3.38 3.93
C HIS A 194 1.66 4.63 3.84
N LEU A 195 1.96 5.07 2.62
CA LEU A 195 2.90 6.15 2.27
C LEU A 195 4.35 5.95 2.71
N ARG A 196 4.70 4.76 3.16
CA ARG A 196 6.06 4.49 3.59
C ARG A 196 7.01 4.39 2.41
N LEU A 197 8.17 5.03 2.56
CA LEU A 197 9.30 4.86 1.67
C LEU A 197 10.21 3.73 2.16
N VAL A 198 10.56 2.83 1.24
CA VAL A 198 11.45 1.69 1.47
C VAL A 198 12.49 1.58 0.35
N GLU A 199 13.54 0.80 0.60
CA GLU A 199 14.67 0.62 -0.32
C GLU A 199 15.25 1.98 -0.76
N ASP A 200 15.83 2.72 0.18
CA ASP A 200 16.48 4.02 -0.04
C ASP A 200 15.59 5.03 -0.77
N ASP A 201 14.33 5.16 -0.34
CA ASP A 201 13.32 6.06 -0.92
C ASP A 201 13.06 5.85 -2.41
N THR A 202 13.26 4.62 -2.90
CA THR A 202 12.98 4.24 -4.29
C THR A 202 11.63 3.54 -4.45
N LYS A 203 11.05 3.02 -3.38
CA LYS A 203 9.74 2.36 -3.38
C LYS A 203 8.79 2.99 -2.38
N LEU A 204 7.56 3.24 -2.82
CA LEU A 204 6.47 3.77 -2.01
C LEU A 204 5.40 2.72 -1.78
N CYS A 205 5.18 2.38 -0.51
CA CYS A 205 4.12 1.48 -0.08
C CYS A 205 2.77 2.20 -0.09
N ILE A 206 1.77 1.60 -0.73
CA ILE A 206 0.40 2.13 -0.80
C ILE A 206 -0.57 1.05 -0.36
N PHE A 207 -1.20 1.30 0.79
CA PHE A 207 -2.39 0.58 1.23
C PHE A 207 -3.56 0.82 0.27
N HIS A 208 -4.19 -0.24 -0.27
CA HIS A 208 -5.14 -0.11 -1.38
C HIS A 208 -6.57 -0.53 -1.07
N GLN A 209 -6.88 -1.02 0.12
CA GLN A 209 -8.18 -1.63 0.44
C GLN A 209 -9.25 -0.57 0.72
N THR A 210 -9.72 0.09 -0.34
CA THR A 210 -10.70 1.18 -0.27
C THR A 210 -12.06 0.74 0.27
N THR A 211 -12.50 -0.45 -0.10
CA THR A 211 -13.75 -1.04 0.36
C THR A 211 -13.73 -1.21 1.87
N PHE A 212 -12.61 -1.73 2.41
CA PHE A 212 -12.38 -1.80 3.86
C PHE A 212 -12.47 -0.41 4.50
N LEU A 213 -11.71 0.58 4.02
CA LEU A 213 -11.70 1.94 4.60
C LEU A 213 -13.07 2.61 4.60
N LYS A 214 -13.83 2.49 3.50
CA LYS A 214 -15.18 3.08 3.37
C LYS A 214 -16.21 2.43 4.30
N SER A 215 -15.92 1.21 4.74
CA SER A 215 -16.81 0.43 5.60
C SER A 215 -16.56 0.68 7.09
N GLN A 216 -15.41 1.25 7.46
CA GLN A 216 -15.07 1.53 8.85
C GLN A 216 -15.94 2.66 9.42
N ASP A 217 -16.33 2.52 10.69
CA ASP A 217 -17.15 3.47 11.46
C ASP A 217 -16.36 4.21 12.56
N GLY A 218 -15.03 4.01 12.60
CA GLY A 218 -14.13 4.58 13.62
C GLY A 218 -13.97 3.74 14.89
N THR A 219 -14.62 2.57 14.99
CA THR A 219 -14.47 1.68 16.15
C THR A 219 -13.21 0.82 16.08
N ALA A 220 -12.88 0.33 14.88
CA ALA A 220 -11.75 -0.57 14.66
C ALA A 220 -10.41 0.18 14.59
N ILE A 221 -10.36 1.25 13.80
CA ILE A 221 -9.14 2.07 13.63
C ILE A 221 -9.34 3.47 14.23
N PRO A 222 -8.26 4.18 14.61
CA PRO A 222 -8.36 5.51 15.19
C PRO A 222 -9.26 6.46 14.37
N GLU A 223 -10.07 7.25 15.07
CA GLU A 223 -11.04 8.15 14.45
C GLU A 223 -10.36 9.11 13.46
N GLY A 224 -10.91 9.23 12.25
CA GLY A 224 -10.38 10.08 11.19
C GLY A 224 -9.26 9.44 10.34
N LEU A 225 -8.65 8.33 10.79
CA LEU A 225 -7.56 7.67 10.05
C LEU A 225 -8.07 7.08 8.74
N ALA A 226 -9.25 6.46 8.75
CA ALA A 226 -9.87 5.85 7.57
C ALA A 226 -10.15 6.90 6.50
N GLU A 227 -10.78 8.00 6.91
CA GLU A 227 -11.17 9.13 6.07
C GLU A 227 -9.95 9.85 5.52
N GLU A 228 -8.91 10.01 6.34
CA GLU A 228 -7.65 10.57 5.87
C GLU A 228 -6.95 9.67 4.86
N THR A 229 -6.88 8.37 5.11
CA THR A 229 -6.30 7.40 4.17
C THR A 229 -7.09 7.36 2.85
N LEU A 230 -8.42 7.49 2.89
CA LEU A 230 -9.20 7.66 1.66
C LEU A 230 -8.86 8.97 0.93
N ARG A 231 -8.57 10.05 1.67
CA ARG A 231 -8.14 11.33 1.08
C ARG A 231 -6.74 11.24 0.48
N THR A 232 -5.79 10.53 1.10
CA THR A 232 -4.45 10.32 0.52
C THR A 232 -4.55 9.49 -0.78
N LEU A 233 -5.40 8.46 -0.82
CA LEU A 233 -5.67 7.72 -2.04
C LEU A 233 -6.34 8.58 -3.12
N ALA A 234 -7.30 9.44 -2.74
CA ALA A 234 -7.91 10.41 -3.65
C ALA A 234 -6.93 11.46 -4.19
N LEU A 235 -5.90 11.78 -3.41
CA LEU A 235 -4.79 12.64 -3.84
C LEU A 235 -3.92 11.93 -4.88
N LEU A 236 -3.53 10.68 -4.60
CA LEU A 236 -2.58 9.91 -5.41
C LEU A 236 -3.20 9.30 -6.67
N PHE A 237 -4.50 8.97 -6.65
CA PHE A 237 -5.24 8.31 -7.74
C PHE A 237 -6.46 9.14 -8.17
N PRO A 238 -6.26 10.32 -8.79
CA PRO A 238 -7.37 11.20 -9.15
C PRO A 238 -8.22 10.62 -10.29
N SER A 239 -9.42 10.11 -9.94
CA SER A 239 -10.39 9.50 -10.87
C SER A 239 -10.88 10.42 -11.99
N ARG A 240 -11.08 11.72 -11.68
CA ARG A 240 -11.55 12.74 -12.63
C ARG A 240 -10.41 13.53 -13.28
N SER A 241 -9.17 13.06 -13.19
CA SER A 241 -8.07 13.73 -13.86
C SER A 241 -8.24 13.65 -15.38
N LYS A 242 -7.88 14.72 -16.08
CA LYS A 242 -7.74 14.71 -17.55
C LYS A 242 -6.60 13.78 -18.01
N ASP A 243 -5.84 13.23 -17.07
CA ASP A 243 -4.69 12.37 -17.29
C ASP A 243 -5.14 10.93 -17.61
N ARG A 244 -5.42 10.71 -18.90
CA ARG A 244 -5.81 9.39 -19.41
C ARG A 244 -4.69 8.35 -19.24
N ASP A 245 -3.43 8.79 -19.21
CA ASP A 245 -2.28 7.90 -19.05
C ASP A 245 -2.20 7.38 -17.62
N ALA A 246 -2.42 8.24 -16.61
CA ALA A 246 -2.53 7.83 -15.22
C ALA A 246 -3.64 6.79 -15.01
N GLN A 247 -4.81 6.99 -15.63
CA GLN A 247 -5.92 6.05 -15.56
C GLN A 247 -5.62 4.73 -16.27
N LYS A 248 -4.96 4.78 -17.43
CA LYS A 248 -4.51 3.57 -18.14
C LYS A 248 -3.46 2.80 -17.35
N TRP A 249 -2.51 3.51 -16.74
CA TRP A 249 -1.50 2.93 -15.86
C TRP A 249 -2.15 2.23 -14.66
N LEU A 250 -3.11 2.87 -14.00
CA LEU A 250 -3.78 2.26 -12.85
C LEU A 250 -4.56 1.01 -13.26
N ARG A 251 -5.36 1.07 -14.33
CA ARG A 251 -6.06 -0.12 -14.88
C ARG A 251 -5.10 -1.25 -15.22
N SER A 252 -3.93 -0.92 -15.79
CA SER A 252 -2.88 -1.91 -16.05
C SER A 252 -2.37 -2.56 -14.77
N LYS A 253 -2.21 -1.81 -13.66
CA LYS A 253 -1.82 -2.37 -12.37
C LYS A 253 -2.92 -3.27 -11.79
N LEU A 254 -4.21 -2.92 -11.93
CA LEU A 254 -5.31 -3.77 -11.46
C LEU A 254 -5.44 -5.09 -12.23
N SER A 255 -5.10 -5.09 -13.52
CA SER A 255 -5.17 -6.28 -14.37
C SER A 255 -3.87 -7.11 -14.36
N ASP A 256 -2.83 -6.64 -13.67
CA ASP A 256 -1.52 -7.31 -13.67
C ASP A 256 -1.56 -8.57 -12.80
N LYS A 257 -1.57 -9.73 -13.45
CA LYS A 257 -1.53 -11.04 -12.80
C LYS A 257 -0.19 -11.32 -12.09
N LYS A 258 0.84 -10.52 -12.34
CA LYS A 258 2.14 -10.65 -11.66
C LYS A 258 2.18 -9.95 -10.31
N ASN A 259 1.19 -9.13 -9.98
CA ASN A 259 1.10 -8.57 -8.63
C ASN A 259 0.84 -9.71 -7.64
N SER A 260 1.65 -9.77 -6.59
CA SER A 260 1.44 -10.69 -5.47
C SER A 260 0.15 -10.43 -4.70
N VAL A 261 -0.43 -9.24 -4.87
CA VAL A 261 -1.65 -8.80 -4.19
C VAL A 261 -2.73 -8.45 -5.22
N ARG A 262 -3.96 -8.90 -4.96
CA ARG A 262 -5.15 -8.48 -5.70
C ARG A 262 -5.56 -7.08 -5.24
N LEU A 263 -5.50 -6.11 -6.15
CA LEU A 263 -5.90 -4.73 -5.85
C LEU A 263 -7.41 -4.58 -5.72
N ASP A 264 -7.83 -3.65 -4.87
CA ASP A 264 -9.22 -3.27 -4.73
C ASP A 264 -9.68 -2.52 -5.99
N SER A 265 -10.76 -2.98 -6.60
CA SER A 265 -11.29 -2.40 -7.83
C SER A 265 -11.90 -1.02 -7.61
N ASP A 266 -12.34 -0.73 -6.39
CA ASP A 266 -12.92 0.54 -6.00
C ASP A 266 -11.89 1.69 -5.96
N LEU A 267 -10.59 1.39 -6.07
CA LEU A 267 -9.53 2.37 -6.30
C LEU A 267 -9.77 3.22 -7.57
N LEU A 268 -10.42 2.64 -8.60
CA LEU A 268 -10.80 3.37 -9.82
C LEU A 268 -11.93 4.38 -9.60
N ASN A 269 -12.72 4.20 -8.55
CA ASN A 269 -13.93 4.97 -8.26
C ASN A 269 -13.74 5.97 -7.11
N ILE A 270 -12.52 6.13 -6.59
CA ILE A 270 -12.24 7.11 -5.53
C ILE A 270 -12.63 8.51 -5.99
N ALA A 271 -13.36 9.26 -5.17
CA ALA A 271 -13.73 10.63 -5.48
C ALA A 271 -12.48 11.53 -5.55
N SER A 272 -12.32 12.31 -6.62
CA SER A 272 -11.20 13.26 -6.72
C SER A 272 -11.30 14.35 -5.65
N LEU A 273 -10.19 14.64 -4.97
CA LEU A 273 -10.10 15.77 -4.04
C LEU A 273 -10.28 17.11 -4.76
N ARG A 274 -11.02 18.02 -4.11
CA ARG A 274 -11.10 19.42 -4.55
C ARG A 274 -9.79 20.12 -4.28
N LEU A 275 -9.56 21.20 -5.00
CA LEU A 275 -8.35 22.02 -4.90
C LEU A 275 -8.06 22.54 -3.47
N LEU A 276 -9.09 22.80 -2.67
CA LEU A 276 -8.97 23.27 -1.28
C LEU A 276 -8.63 22.14 -0.29
N ASP A 277 -8.98 20.90 -0.63
CA ASP A 277 -8.77 19.72 0.21
C ASP A 277 -7.36 19.12 0.02
N ARG A 278 -6.55 19.71 -0.88
CA ARG A 278 -5.16 19.31 -1.18
C ARG A 278 -4.11 20.07 -0.37
N LYS A 279 -4.50 20.69 0.74
CA LYS A 279 -3.57 21.36 1.64
C LYS A 279 -3.02 20.35 2.64
N ALA A 280 -1.75 20.47 3.00
CA ALA A 280 -1.11 19.60 3.99
C ALA A 280 -1.82 19.65 5.36
N GLU A 281 -2.45 20.77 5.72
CA GLU A 281 -3.23 20.95 6.96
C GLU A 281 -4.40 19.95 7.11
N LYS A 282 -4.89 19.39 6.00
CA LYS A 282 -6.03 18.46 5.99
C LYS A 282 -5.61 17.01 6.24
N PHE A 283 -4.32 16.73 6.26
CA PHE A 283 -3.75 15.44 6.57
C PHE A 283 -3.14 15.57 7.97
N GLU A 284 -3.67 14.87 8.95
CA GLU A 284 -3.20 14.86 10.33
C GLU A 284 -2.34 13.64 10.59
N TYR A 285 -2.76 12.44 10.18
CA TYR A 285 -2.01 11.19 10.37
C TYR A 285 -0.85 11.05 9.39
N TRP A 286 -1.07 11.36 8.11
CA TRP A 286 -0.15 11.06 7.01
C TRP A 286 0.64 12.29 6.52
N ARG A 287 0.62 13.38 7.30
CA ARG A 287 1.21 14.66 6.88
C ARG A 287 2.72 14.54 6.63
N SER A 288 3.44 13.94 7.56
CA SER A 288 4.90 13.90 7.52
C SER A 288 5.39 13.08 6.33
N GLU A 289 4.74 11.96 6.05
CA GLU A 289 5.01 11.12 4.89
C GLU A 289 4.67 11.87 3.59
N LEU A 290 3.55 12.58 3.54
CA LEU A 290 3.18 13.38 2.37
C LEU A 290 4.13 14.56 2.12
N LEU A 291 4.62 15.23 3.17
CA LEU A 291 5.61 16.29 3.06
C LEU A 291 6.93 15.74 2.52
N THR A 292 7.42 14.64 3.09
CA THR A 292 8.61 13.93 2.59
C THR A 292 8.45 13.51 1.12
N LEU A 293 7.29 12.95 0.75
CA LEU A 293 7.00 12.60 -0.64
C LEU A 293 6.93 13.82 -1.56
N LYS A 294 6.47 14.97 -1.05
CA LYS A 294 6.43 16.22 -1.80
C LYS A 294 7.84 16.75 -2.06
N GLU A 295 8.72 16.68 -1.07
CA GLU A 295 10.13 17.03 -1.22
C GLU A 295 10.79 16.15 -2.29
N ILE A 296 10.65 14.82 -2.19
CA ILE A 296 11.16 13.88 -3.20
C ILE A 296 10.58 14.15 -4.59
N PHE A 297 9.31 14.55 -4.66
CA PHE A 297 8.68 14.89 -5.92
C PHE A 297 9.24 16.19 -6.50
N ASP A 298 9.50 17.21 -5.69
CA ASP A 298 10.02 18.50 -6.16
C ASP A 298 11.52 18.46 -6.45
N GLU A 299 12.25 17.60 -5.74
CA GLU A 299 13.68 17.43 -5.92
C GLU A 299 13.99 16.91 -7.33
N PRO A 300 14.85 17.62 -8.09
CA PRO A 300 15.35 17.11 -9.35
C PRO A 300 16.35 15.99 -9.07
N ARG A 301 15.87 14.76 -8.88
CA ARG A 301 16.75 13.57 -8.78
C ARG A 301 17.58 13.44 -10.05
N PRO A 302 18.93 13.41 -9.96
CA PRO A 302 19.76 13.21 -11.12
C PRO A 302 19.57 11.77 -11.63
N THR A 303 19.54 11.63 -12.95
CA THR A 303 19.71 10.39 -13.73
C THR A 303 18.45 9.64 -14.21
N SER A 304 18.02 10.02 -15.41
CA SER A 304 17.95 9.15 -16.60
C SER A 304 17.55 10.05 -17.77
N MET A 305 18.30 10.05 -18.87
CA MET A 305 18.05 10.90 -20.05
C MET A 305 16.57 10.83 -20.52
N ARG A 306 15.95 9.65 -20.39
CA ARG A 306 14.54 9.41 -20.71
C ARG A 306 13.56 10.07 -19.74
N ARG A 307 13.92 10.20 -18.46
CA ARG A 307 13.11 10.91 -17.45
C ARG A 307 13.23 12.41 -17.62
N LEU A 308 14.43 12.92 -17.89
CA LEU A 308 14.64 14.35 -18.15
C LEU A 308 13.89 14.85 -19.39
N TRP A 309 13.73 13.99 -20.40
CA TRP A 309 12.87 14.27 -21.56
C TRP A 309 11.42 14.56 -21.14
N HIS A 310 10.84 13.77 -20.23
CA HIS A 310 9.45 13.93 -19.80
C HIS A 310 9.24 14.93 -18.66
N ASP A 311 10.29 15.27 -17.90
CA ASP A 311 10.18 16.13 -16.73
C ASP A 311 10.13 17.62 -17.11
N ARG A 312 8.93 18.22 -17.00
CA ARG A 312 8.70 19.66 -17.21
C ARG A 312 8.58 20.46 -15.92
N ARG A 313 8.85 19.86 -14.75
CA ARG A 313 8.67 20.53 -13.45
C ARG A 313 9.73 21.60 -13.23
N ASN A 314 10.98 21.32 -13.59
CA ASN A 314 12.05 22.31 -13.62
C ASN A 314 12.32 22.79 -15.06
N LYS A 315 11.69 23.91 -15.44
CA LYS A 315 11.80 24.48 -16.80
C LYS A 315 13.25 24.80 -17.20
N VAL A 316 14.10 25.15 -16.23
CA VAL A 316 15.51 25.51 -16.47
C VAL A 316 16.30 24.25 -16.82
N GLN A 317 16.20 23.19 -16.01
CA GLN A 317 16.89 21.93 -16.29
C GLN A 317 16.43 21.28 -17.59
N TRP A 318 15.12 21.32 -17.86
CA TRP A 318 14.55 20.84 -19.13
C TRP A 318 15.11 21.61 -20.33
N ALA A 319 15.21 22.94 -20.25
CA ALA A 319 15.79 23.76 -21.31
C ALA A 319 17.29 23.46 -21.49
N THR A 320 18.08 23.35 -20.42
CA THR A 320 19.51 23.02 -20.52
C THR A 320 19.75 21.65 -21.16
N PHE A 321 18.89 20.67 -20.92
CA PHE A 321 18.98 19.36 -21.58
C PHE A 321 18.75 19.45 -23.09
N TRP A 322 17.72 20.19 -23.53
CA TRP A 322 17.48 20.38 -24.96
C TRP A 322 18.59 21.19 -25.63
N VAL A 323 19.14 22.20 -24.95
CA VAL A 323 20.30 22.94 -25.44
C VAL A 323 21.51 22.01 -25.59
N ALA A 324 21.80 21.18 -24.59
CA ALA A 324 22.90 20.21 -24.66
C ALA A 324 22.71 19.18 -25.79
N MET A 325 21.50 18.66 -25.96
CA MET A 325 21.17 17.74 -27.07
C MET A 325 21.31 18.41 -28.45
N LEU A 326 20.91 19.68 -28.57
CA LEU A 326 21.07 20.46 -29.79
C LEU A 326 22.56 20.70 -30.11
N ILE A 327 23.36 21.10 -29.11
CA ILE A 327 24.81 21.27 -29.27
C ILE A 327 25.45 19.96 -29.71
N LEU A 328 25.16 18.84 -29.03
CA LEU A 328 25.68 17.52 -29.38
C LEU A 328 25.31 17.12 -30.81
N GLY A 329 24.06 17.32 -31.20
CA GLY A 329 23.59 17.04 -32.57
C GLY A 329 24.31 17.87 -33.62
N LEU A 330 24.51 19.16 -33.37
CA LEU A 330 25.27 20.05 -34.24
C LEU A 330 26.74 19.63 -34.34
N THR A 331 27.38 19.27 -33.22
CA THR A 331 28.78 18.80 -33.22
C THR A 331 28.96 17.55 -34.07
N ILE A 332 28.06 16.57 -33.95
CA ILE A 332 28.12 15.34 -34.77
C ILE A 332 27.91 15.67 -36.24
N PHE A 333 26.94 16.54 -36.56
CA PHE A 333 26.67 16.95 -37.93
C PHE A 333 27.87 17.66 -38.58
N PHE A 334 28.43 18.67 -37.91
CA PHE A 334 29.60 19.38 -38.42
C PHE A 334 30.82 18.48 -38.52
N GLY A 335 31.02 17.57 -37.56
CA GLY A 335 32.09 16.57 -37.63
C GLY A 335 31.95 15.64 -38.84
N LEU A 336 30.72 15.23 -39.17
CA LEU A 336 30.45 14.40 -40.35
C LEU A 336 30.70 15.18 -41.66
N VAL A 337 30.22 16.42 -41.76
CA VAL A 337 30.46 17.28 -42.93
C VAL A 337 31.96 17.47 -43.14
N GLN A 338 32.71 17.80 -42.09
CA GLN A 338 34.17 17.96 -42.16
C GLN A 338 34.88 16.67 -42.56
N SER A 339 34.41 15.51 -42.07
CA SER A 339 34.98 14.22 -42.47
C SER A 339 34.73 13.92 -43.95
N ILE A 340 33.55 14.24 -44.48
CA ILE A 340 33.20 14.04 -45.89
C ILE A 340 33.99 15.01 -46.78
N GLU A 341 34.04 16.29 -46.43
CA GLU A 341 34.84 17.28 -47.15
C GLU A 341 36.32 16.93 -47.14
N GLY A 342 36.86 16.44 -46.02
CA GLY A 342 38.22 15.94 -45.92
C GLY A 342 38.46 14.74 -46.84
N ALA A 343 37.54 13.78 -46.89
CA ALA A 343 37.64 12.63 -47.79
C ALA A 343 37.62 13.04 -49.27
N LEU A 344 36.73 13.97 -49.65
CA LEU A 344 36.63 14.51 -51.02
C LEU A 344 37.87 15.33 -51.40
N GLN A 345 38.43 16.10 -50.47
CA GLN A 345 39.68 16.85 -50.71
C GLN A 345 40.86 15.91 -50.95
N VAL A 346 40.95 14.82 -50.19
CA VAL A 346 41.98 13.79 -50.37
C VAL A 346 41.81 13.11 -51.73
N GLU A 347 40.59 12.69 -52.09
CA GLU A 347 40.32 12.08 -53.41
C GLU A 347 40.72 13.00 -54.56
N LYS A 348 40.33 14.29 -54.49
CA LYS A 348 40.70 15.29 -55.50
C LYS A 348 42.21 15.57 -55.55
N ALA A 349 42.91 15.45 -54.43
CA ALA A 349 44.37 15.57 -54.39
C ALA A 349 45.09 14.35 -55.00
N TYR A 350 44.53 13.15 -54.86
CA TYR A 350 45.05 11.92 -55.48
C TYR A 350 44.70 11.81 -56.98
N HIS A 351 43.60 12.42 -57.41
CA HIS A 351 43.20 12.54 -58.82
C HIS A 351 43.12 14.02 -59.24
N PRO A 352 44.26 14.71 -59.41
CA PRO A 352 44.26 16.07 -59.93
C PRO A 352 43.71 16.05 -61.37
N VAL A 353 42.64 16.80 -61.60
CA VAL A 353 42.13 17.03 -62.95
C VAL A 353 43.23 17.79 -63.70
N GLN A 354 43.79 17.17 -64.75
CA GLN A 354 44.73 17.81 -65.67
C GLN A 354 44.06 18.91 -66.46
#